data_AF-A0A7C4K5Z6-F1
#
_entry.id   AF-A0A7C4K5Z6-F1
#
_cell.length_a   1.000
_cell.length_b   1.000
_cell.length_c   1.000
_cell.angle_alpha   90.00
_cell.angle_beta   90.00
_cell.angle_gamma   90.00
#
_symmetry.space_group_name_H-M   'P 1'
#
loop_
_entity.id
_entity.type
_entity.pdbx_description
1 polymer ?
#
loop_
_entity_poly.entity_id
_entity_poly.type
_entity_poly.pdbx_seq_one_letter_code
_entity_poly.pdbx_strand_id
1 'polypeptide(L)'
;MYKILIIFSLFLGIVIFSGCQDIGMQQPQDNNTSSDYLVVLDNDECQNEYVIIKFNDKIITTDIKNYQTPDGSCIAKKILECLRESKNHGQFVSCMAHLTNSWKKAGIITNTEKGEIMVWAAQSDIP
;
A
#
# COMPACT_ATOMS: atom_id res chain seq x y z
N MET A 1 -50.03 -48.71 16.85
CA MET A 1 -49.26 -48.09 17.95
C MET A 1 -48.07 -48.98 18.27
N TYR A 2 -46.89 -48.70 17.72
CA TYR A 2 -45.65 -49.35 18.14
C TYR A 2 -44.53 -48.31 18.26
N LYS A 3 -43.78 -48.51 19.34
CA LYS A 3 -42.90 -47.59 20.05
C LYS A 3 -41.67 -47.21 19.22
N ILE A 4 -41.32 -45.93 19.28
CA ILE A 4 -40.01 -45.39 18.91
C ILE A 4 -39.00 -45.80 20.00
N LEU A 5 -37.89 -46.45 19.62
CA LEU A 5 -36.64 -46.37 20.38
C LEU A 5 -35.41 -46.73 19.52
N ILE A 6 -34.69 -45.69 19.10
CA ILE A 6 -33.23 -45.47 19.05
C ILE A 6 -32.33 -46.65 18.66
N ILE A 7 -31.66 -46.53 17.50
CA ILE A 7 -30.30 -47.04 17.29
C ILE A 7 -29.45 -45.94 16.63
N PHE A 8 -28.49 -45.45 17.41
CA PHE A 8 -27.46 -44.49 17.04
C PHE A 8 -26.27 -45.32 16.54
N SER A 9 -26.03 -45.36 15.23
CA SER A 9 -24.83 -46.02 14.68
C SER A 9 -24.15 -45.15 13.63
N LEU A 10 -22.93 -44.77 14.02
CA LEU A 10 -21.85 -44.16 13.27
C LEU A 10 -21.86 -44.44 11.76
N PHE A 11 -21.94 -43.36 10.98
CA PHE A 11 -21.33 -43.31 9.64
C PHE A 11 -20.03 -42.52 9.75
N LEU A 12 -18.93 -43.23 10.03
CA LEU A 12 -17.58 -42.72 9.75
C LEU A 12 -17.13 -43.35 8.42
N GLY A 13 -17.57 -42.74 7.32
CA GLY A 13 -17.25 -43.13 5.96
C GLY A 13 -15.92 -42.53 5.51
N ILE A 14 -15.03 -43.42 5.10
CA ILE A 14 -13.66 -43.23 4.60
C ILE A 14 -13.64 -42.48 3.26
N VAL A 15 -12.73 -41.53 3.08
CA VAL A 15 -12.14 -41.24 1.76
C VAL A 15 -10.63 -40.98 1.94
N ILE A 16 -9.83 -41.96 1.50
CA ILE A 16 -8.37 -41.86 1.35
C ILE A 16 -8.13 -41.79 -0.16
N PHE A 17 -7.63 -40.66 -0.68
CA PHE A 17 -6.99 -40.63 -1.99
C PHE A 17 -6.00 -39.47 -2.10
N SER A 18 -4.84 -39.84 -2.66
CA SER A 18 -3.88 -39.02 -3.41
C SER A 18 -2.90 -38.14 -2.65
N GLY A 19 -1.62 -38.51 -2.76
CA GLY A 19 -0.52 -37.61 -2.49
C GLY A 19 -0.45 -36.46 -3.50
N CYS A 20 -0.13 -35.28 -2.99
CA CYS A 20 0.84 -34.35 -3.54
C CYS A 20 1.59 -33.73 -2.35
N GLN A 21 2.89 -33.60 -2.50
CA GLN A 21 3.84 -33.02 -1.56
C GLN A 21 4.04 -31.55 -1.95
N ASP A 22 4.26 -30.68 -0.97
CA ASP A 22 4.48 -29.21 -1.09
C ASP A 22 3.26 -28.43 -1.63
N ILE A 23 2.94 -27.21 -1.18
CA ILE A 23 3.72 -26.09 -0.67
C ILE A 23 2.86 -25.41 0.41
N GLY A 24 3.47 -24.74 1.39
CA GLY A 24 2.76 -23.95 2.38
C GLY A 24 1.70 -23.04 1.76
N MET A 25 0.43 -23.30 2.08
CA MET A 25 -0.64 -22.33 1.86
C MET A 25 -0.46 -21.23 2.90
N GLN A 26 0.31 -20.22 2.51
CA GLN A 26 0.15 -18.88 3.04
C GLN A 26 -1.34 -18.55 2.97
N GLN A 27 -1.90 -18.13 4.10
CA GLN A 27 -3.30 -17.76 4.21
C GLN A 27 -3.70 -16.85 3.04
N PRO A 28 -4.93 -17.00 2.51
CA PRO A 28 -5.47 -16.09 1.51
C PRO A 28 -5.24 -14.67 2.00
N GLN A 29 -4.58 -13.83 1.18
CA GLN A 29 -4.62 -12.40 1.38
C GLN A 29 -6.10 -12.02 1.45
N ASP A 30 -6.50 -11.61 2.63
CA ASP A 30 -7.73 -10.90 2.90
C ASP A 30 -7.77 -9.68 1.98
N ASN A 31 -8.44 -9.89 0.86
CA ASN A 31 -8.88 -8.95 -0.14
C ASN A 31 -9.97 -8.02 0.41
N ASN A 32 -9.71 -7.46 1.60
CA ASN A 32 -10.45 -6.38 2.22
C ASN A 32 -9.49 -5.22 2.55
N THR A 33 -8.47 -4.98 1.73
CA THR A 33 -7.78 -3.69 1.75
C THR A 33 -8.52 -2.79 0.77
N SER A 34 -9.36 -1.91 1.32
CA SER A 34 -9.97 -0.80 0.58
C SER A 34 -8.89 -0.16 -0.27
N SER A 35 -9.01 -0.37 -1.58
CA SER A 35 -7.96 -0.19 -2.58
C SER A 35 -7.86 1.28 -3.00
N ASP A 36 -7.73 2.18 -2.02
CA ASP A 36 -7.90 3.62 -2.26
C ASP A 36 -6.58 4.40 -2.33
N TYR A 37 -5.46 3.74 -2.05
CA TYR A 37 -4.12 4.31 -2.19
C TYR A 37 -3.22 3.28 -2.86
N LEU A 38 -3.15 3.33 -4.20
CA LEU A 38 -2.27 2.44 -4.94
C LEU A 38 -1.36 3.29 -5.82
N VAL A 39 -0.14 3.45 -5.33
CA VAL A 39 1.02 3.77 -6.16
C VAL A 39 1.47 2.44 -6.77
N VAL A 40 1.08 2.18 -8.02
CA VAL A 40 1.63 1.06 -8.79
C VAL A 40 3.01 1.47 -9.26
N LEU A 41 4.05 0.92 -8.65
CA LEU A 41 5.36 0.75 -9.28
C LEU A 41 5.77 -0.69 -9.01
N ASP A 42 5.41 -1.58 -9.92
CA ASP A 42 5.61 -3.03 -9.81
C ASP A 42 7.07 -3.47 -10.06
N ASN A 43 8.04 -2.58 -9.88
CA ASN A 43 9.44 -2.93 -10.01
C ASN A 43 10.22 -2.29 -8.85
N ASP A 44 11.07 -3.09 -8.21
CA ASP A 44 12.02 -2.72 -7.15
C ASP A 44 13.03 -1.62 -7.56
N GLU A 45 12.80 -0.93 -8.67
CA GLU A 45 13.65 0.11 -9.23
C GLU A 45 12.89 1.44 -9.28
N CYS A 46 13.58 2.52 -8.90
CA CYS A 46 13.11 3.88 -9.09
C CYS A 46 13.22 4.23 -10.59
N GLN A 47 12.35 3.64 -11.40
CA GLN A 47 12.21 3.98 -12.82
C GLN A 47 11.84 5.46 -12.88
N ASN A 48 12.45 6.24 -13.78
CA ASN A 48 12.29 7.70 -13.95
C ASN A 48 10.88 8.12 -14.43
N GLU A 49 9.87 7.36 -14.04
CA GLU A 49 8.46 7.61 -14.20
C GLU A 49 8.00 8.70 -13.23
N TYR A 50 6.87 9.31 -13.56
CA TYR A 50 6.27 10.35 -12.76
C TYR A 50 5.61 9.78 -11.51
N VAL A 51 5.66 10.52 -10.40
CA VAL A 51 4.93 10.14 -9.20
C VAL A 51 3.44 10.33 -9.46
N ILE A 52 2.69 9.23 -9.43
CA ILE A 52 1.23 9.22 -9.53
C ILE A 52 0.67 9.01 -8.13
N ILE A 53 -0.15 9.93 -7.66
CA ILE A 53 -0.82 9.86 -6.36
C ILE A 53 -2.31 9.62 -6.63
N LYS A 54 -2.85 8.47 -6.23
CA LYS A 54 -4.31 8.25 -6.20
C LYS A 54 -4.83 8.60 -4.80
N PHE A 55 -5.87 9.42 -4.74
CA PHE A 55 -6.49 9.86 -3.49
C PHE A 55 -8.01 9.99 -3.66
N ASN A 56 -8.83 9.22 -2.91
CA ASN A 56 -10.30 9.22 -2.98
C ASN A 56 -10.81 9.23 -4.44
N ASP A 57 -10.38 8.25 -5.24
CA ASP A 57 -10.65 8.15 -6.68
C ASP A 57 -10.14 9.28 -7.59
N LYS A 58 -9.44 10.29 -7.05
CA LYS A 58 -8.72 11.29 -7.82
C LYS A 58 -7.31 10.80 -8.15
N ILE A 59 -7.00 10.67 -9.43
CA ILE A 59 -5.63 10.44 -9.90
C ILE A 59 -4.95 11.80 -10.06
N ILE A 60 -3.81 11.93 -9.40
CA ILE A 60 -2.93 13.09 -9.46
C ILE A 60 -1.66 12.63 -10.16
N THR A 61 -1.50 13.06 -11.41
CA THR A 61 -0.23 12.94 -12.10
C THR A 61 0.62 14.14 -11.73
N THR A 62 1.81 13.91 -11.21
CA THR A 62 2.77 14.98 -10.94
C THR A 62 3.82 15.02 -12.05
N ASP A 63 4.45 16.17 -12.26
CA ASP A 63 5.62 16.26 -13.17
C ASP A 63 6.93 15.87 -12.44
N ILE A 64 6.83 15.34 -11.23
CA ILE A 64 7.95 14.97 -10.38
C ILE A 64 8.37 13.56 -10.73
N LYS A 65 9.64 13.40 -11.13
CA LYS A 65 10.20 12.07 -11.37
C LYS A 65 10.38 11.32 -10.07
N ASN A 66 10.14 10.02 -10.10
CA ASN A 66 10.33 9.13 -8.98
C ASN A 66 11.81 8.78 -8.80
N TYR A 67 12.60 9.73 -8.30
CA TYR A 67 14.03 9.53 -8.05
C TYR A 67 14.29 8.59 -6.87
N GLN A 68 15.46 7.95 -6.89
CA GLN A 68 16.02 7.29 -5.73
C GLN A 68 16.57 8.34 -4.75
N THR A 69 16.18 8.21 -3.49
CA THR A 69 16.64 9.04 -2.37
C THR A 69 17.97 8.50 -1.83
N PRO A 70 18.72 9.27 -1.01
CA PRO A 70 20.06 8.88 -0.58
C PRO A 70 20.09 7.60 0.28
N ASP A 71 18.96 7.21 0.84
CA ASP A 71 18.75 5.97 1.59
C ASP A 71 18.31 4.79 0.71
N GLY A 72 18.36 4.93 -0.61
CA GLY A 72 18.06 3.88 -1.58
C GLY A 72 16.57 3.64 -1.85
N SER A 73 15.68 4.37 -1.17
CA SER A 73 14.24 4.30 -1.40
C SER A 73 13.81 5.16 -2.59
N CYS A 74 12.63 4.95 -3.16
CA CYS A 74 12.07 5.88 -4.14
C CYS A 74 11.22 6.96 -3.46
N ILE A 75 11.16 8.15 -4.06
CA ILE A 75 10.29 9.26 -3.61
C ILE A 75 8.86 8.76 -3.34
N ALA A 76 8.29 8.00 -4.27
CA ALA A 76 6.96 7.42 -4.16
C ALA A 76 6.76 6.59 -2.87
N LYS A 77 7.74 5.73 -2.54
CA LYS A 77 7.70 4.88 -1.34
C LYS A 77 7.75 5.71 -0.06
N LYS A 78 8.52 6.81 -0.07
CA LYS A 78 8.61 7.72 1.07
C LYS A 78 7.34 8.54 1.28
N ILE A 79 6.68 8.95 0.20
CA ILE A 79 5.36 9.61 0.30
C ILE A 79 4.33 8.63 0.87
N LEU A 80 4.34 7.37 0.44
CA LEU A 80 3.47 6.33 0.98
C LEU A 80 3.75 6.05 2.47
N GLU A 81 5.02 6.09 2.88
CA GLU A 81 5.43 5.99 4.29
C GLU A 81 4.81 7.13 5.11
N CYS A 82 4.91 8.38 4.64
CA CYS A 82 4.24 9.51 5.30
C CYS A 82 2.73 9.31 5.43
N LEU A 83 2.08 8.81 4.38
CA LEU A 83 0.64 8.54 4.41
C LEU A 83 0.28 7.48 5.45
N ARG A 84 0.99 6.36 5.46
CA ARG A 84 0.74 5.22 6.36
C ARG A 84 0.95 5.56 7.83
N GLU A 85 1.89 6.45 8.13
CA GLU A 85 2.30 6.76 9.52
C GLU A 85 1.59 7.98 10.12
N SER A 86 0.96 8.80 9.27
CA SER A 86 0.25 9.99 9.71
C SER A 86 -1.10 9.63 10.32
N LYS A 87 -1.36 10.15 11.51
CA LYS A 87 -2.65 9.99 12.22
C LYS A 87 -3.58 11.17 12.01
N ASN A 88 -3.05 12.27 11.50
CA ASN A 88 -3.82 13.44 11.13
C ASN A 88 -3.19 14.20 9.96
N HIS A 89 -3.97 15.07 9.31
CA HIS A 89 -3.59 15.82 8.11
C HIS A 89 -2.33 16.64 8.37
N GLY A 90 -2.25 17.27 9.55
CA GLY A 90 -1.10 18.06 9.97
C GLY A 90 0.19 17.22 10.05
N GLN A 91 0.11 15.98 10.53
CA GLN A 91 1.25 15.06 10.55
C GLN A 91 1.69 14.67 9.14
N PHE A 92 0.74 14.44 8.24
CA PHE A 92 1.04 14.14 6.85
C PHE A 92 1.75 15.31 6.17
N VAL A 93 1.19 16.51 6.26
CA VAL A 93 1.80 17.74 5.71
C VAL A 93 3.19 17.98 6.30
N SER A 94 3.35 17.76 7.62
CA SER A 94 4.65 17.90 8.28
C SER A 94 5.67 16.87 7.77
N CYS A 95 5.27 15.61 7.61
CA CYS A 95 6.13 14.55 7.08
C CYS A 95 6.61 14.88 5.66
N MET A 96 5.69 15.31 4.80
CA MET A 96 5.97 15.76 3.44
C MET A 96 6.92 16.98 3.43
N ALA A 97 6.75 17.93 4.36
CA ALA A 97 7.65 19.06 4.50
C ALA A 97 9.08 18.62 4.88
N HIS A 98 9.23 17.65 5.79
CA HIS A 98 10.55 17.12 6.15
C HIS A 98 11.23 16.41 4.97
N LEU A 99 10.51 15.54 4.27
CA LEU A 99 11.03 14.84 3.10
C LEU A 99 11.48 15.81 2.00
N THR A 100 10.59 16.71 1.57
CA THR A 100 10.89 17.64 0.47
C THR A 100 11.99 18.64 0.83
N ASN A 101 12.11 19.04 2.10
CA ASN A 101 13.26 19.82 2.55
C ASN A 101 14.57 19.05 2.42
N SER A 102 14.57 17.77 2.82
CA SER A 102 15.73 16.89 2.71
C SER A 102 16.12 16.68 1.24
N TRP A 103 15.16 16.35 0.38
CA TRP A 103 15.39 16.14 -1.05
C TRP A 103 15.86 17.38 -1.77
N LYS A 104 15.30 18.55 -1.45
CA LYS A 104 15.78 19.82 -1.99
C LYS A 104 17.22 20.08 -1.58
N LYS A 105 17.55 19.86 -0.31
CA LYS A 105 18.92 20.03 0.19
C LYS A 105 19.91 19.06 -0.48
N ALA A 106 19.46 17.85 -0.77
CA ALA A 106 20.24 16.83 -1.48
C ALA A 106 20.31 17.05 -3.01
N GLY A 107 19.62 18.05 -3.56
CA GLY A 107 19.60 18.33 -5.01
C GLY A 107 18.79 17.34 -5.83
N ILE A 108 17.93 16.54 -5.19
CA ILE A 108 17.09 15.52 -5.85
C ILE A 108 15.88 16.17 -6.51
N ILE A 109 15.32 17.19 -5.85
CA ILE A 109 14.24 18.01 -6.39
C ILE A 109 14.63 19.48 -6.35
N THR A 110 14.04 20.24 -7.25
CA THR A 110 14.11 21.70 -7.30
C THR A 110 13.20 22.34 -6.25
N ASN A 111 13.37 23.64 -6.04
CA ASN A 111 12.47 24.40 -5.16
C ASN A 111 11.04 24.50 -5.72
N THR A 112 10.88 24.45 -7.04
CA THR A 112 9.57 24.45 -7.72
C THR A 112 8.83 23.14 -7.47
N GLU A 113 9.48 22.00 -7.72
CA GLU A 113 8.91 20.67 -7.46
C GLU A 113 8.54 20.50 -5.99
N LYS A 114 9.38 21.01 -5.06
CA LYS A 114 9.00 21.07 -3.64
C LYS A 114 7.68 21.82 -3.42
N GLY A 115 7.53 22.99 -4.03
CA GLY A 115 6.32 23.81 -3.89
C GLY A 115 5.09 23.06 -4.38
N GLU A 116 5.19 22.41 -5.53
CA GLU A 116 4.11 21.58 -6.08
C GLU A 116 3.73 20.45 -5.13
N ILE A 117 4.70 19.65 -4.66
CA ILE A 117 4.45 18.57 -3.68
C ILE A 117 3.71 19.10 -2.45
N MET A 118 4.15 20.25 -1.92
CA MET A 118 3.55 20.81 -0.72
C MET A 118 2.14 21.34 -0.95
N VAL A 119 1.83 21.88 -2.13
CA VAL A 119 0.46 22.26 -2.50
C VAL A 119 -0.43 21.03 -2.54
N TRP A 120 0.02 19.94 -3.17
CA TRP A 120 -0.71 18.67 -3.17
C TRP A 120 -0.92 18.13 -1.76
N ALA A 121 0.12 18.15 -0.94
CA ALA A 121 0.03 17.64 0.43
C ALA A 121 -0.94 18.47 1.30
N ALA A 122 -1.01 19.78 1.09
CA ALA A 122 -1.92 20.66 1.82
C ALA A 122 -3.37 20.58 1.33
N GLN A 123 -3.59 20.19 0.07
CA GLN A 123 -4.92 20.04 -0.52
C GLN A 123 -5.46 18.61 -0.43
N SER A 124 -4.68 17.66 0.07
CA SER A 124 -5.11 16.29 0.25
C SER A 124 -6.14 16.20 1.38
N ASP A 125 -7.11 15.31 1.23
CA ASP A 125 -8.13 15.04 2.25
C ASP A 125 -7.73 13.79 3.07
N ILE A 126 -6.47 13.77 3.50
CA ILE A 126 -5.91 12.69 4.33
C ILE A 126 -6.27 12.97 5.80
N PRO A 127 -6.71 11.96 6.58
CA PRO A 127 -7.06 12.11 7.99
C PRO A 127 -6.00 12.86 8.74
#